data_AF-A0A2V8J9M4-F1
#
_entry.id   AF-A0A2V8J9M4-F1
#
_cell.length_a   1.000
_cell.length_b   1.000
_cell.length_c   1.000
_cell.angle_alpha   90.00
_cell.angle_beta   90.00
_cell.angle_gamma   90.00
#
_symmetry.space_group_name_H-M   'P 1'
#
loop_
_entity.id
_entity.type
_entity.pdbx_description
1 polymer ?
#
loop_
_entity_poly.entity_id
_entity_poly.type
_entity_poly.pdbx_seq_one_letter_code
_entity_poly.pdbx_strand_id
1 'polypeptide(L)'
;MDEMAHDSHLHIPVVDISALVSGTTGRYDVAARIGQACCDSGFFYVINHGVDEDLQRRLEEVSQQFFAQDLETKLEIDMARGGRAWRGYFPVGGELTSGKPDLKEGIYFGAELKNVL
;
A
#
# COMPACT_ATOMS: atom_id res chain seq x y z
N MET A 1 32.89 -23.99 -9.98
CA MET A 1 32.01 -23.88 -11.16
C MET A 1 30.75 -24.64 -10.79
N ASP A 2 29.84 -23.92 -10.15
CA ASP A 2 28.44 -24.33 -10.03
C ASP A 2 27.69 -23.00 -10.22
N GLU A 3 27.35 -22.76 -11.48
CA GLU A 3 26.54 -21.62 -11.92
C GLU A 3 25.20 -21.75 -11.19
N MET A 4 24.95 -20.90 -10.20
CA MET A 4 23.59 -20.71 -9.70
C MET A 4 22.78 -20.21 -10.89
N ALA A 5 21.97 -21.12 -11.44
CA ALA A 5 21.02 -20.84 -12.49
C ALA A 5 20.27 -19.56 -12.12
N HIS A 6 20.44 -18.53 -12.95
CA HIS A 6 19.61 -17.35 -12.91
C HIS A 6 18.22 -17.82 -13.33
N ASP A 7 17.32 -18.01 -12.37
CA ASP A 7 15.96 -18.46 -12.66
C ASP A 7 15.29 -17.42 -13.57
N SER A 8 15.14 -17.83 -14.82
CA SER A 8 14.69 -17.01 -15.92
C SER A 8 13.19 -16.81 -15.80
N HIS A 9 12.80 -15.56 -15.50
CA HIS A 9 11.45 -15.02 -15.40
C HIS A 9 10.70 -15.38 -14.10
N LEU A 10 10.98 -14.62 -13.03
CA LEU A 10 10.03 -14.41 -11.92
C LEU A 10 8.71 -13.88 -12.50
N HIS A 11 7.77 -14.79 -12.77
CA HIS A 11 6.43 -14.45 -13.20
C HIS A 11 5.60 -14.08 -11.97
N ILE A 12 5.30 -12.80 -11.82
CA ILE A 12 4.47 -12.29 -10.73
C ILE A 12 3.00 -12.66 -11.03
N PRO A 13 2.31 -13.43 -10.16
CA PRO A 13 0.93 -13.80 -10.41
C PRO A 13 0.03 -12.57 -10.54
N VAL A 14 -0.87 -12.59 -11.53
CA VAL A 14 -1.98 -11.64 -11.66
C VAL A 14 -3.27 -12.38 -11.35
N VAL A 15 -4.01 -11.92 -10.34
CA VAL A 15 -5.24 -12.55 -9.86
C VAL A 15 -6.44 -11.67 -10.18
N ASP A 16 -7.35 -12.19 -10.99
CA ASP A 16 -8.66 -11.57 -11.17
C ASP A 16 -9.53 -11.81 -9.94
N ILE A 17 -9.92 -10.74 -9.26
CA ILE A 17 -10.71 -10.81 -8.03
C ILE A 17 -12.20 -10.46 -8.22
N SER A 18 -12.68 -10.36 -9.46
CA SER A 18 -14.09 -10.05 -9.77
C SER A 18 -15.09 -10.96 -9.04
N ALA A 19 -14.77 -12.26 -8.88
CA ALA A 19 -15.63 -13.19 -8.15
C ALA A 19 -15.69 -12.92 -6.64
N LEU A 20 -14.61 -12.37 -6.04
CA LEU A 20 -14.61 -11.92 -4.65
C LEU A 20 -15.47 -10.66 -4.49
N VAL A 21 -15.30 -9.70 -5.41
CA VAL A 21 -16.03 -8.41 -5.39
C VAL A 21 -17.54 -8.63 -5.59
N SER A 22 -17.91 -9.51 -6.53
CA SER A 22 -19.32 -9.82 -6.85
C SER A 22 -19.97 -10.85 -5.91
N GLY A 23 -19.18 -11.53 -5.05
CA GLY A 23 -19.68 -12.57 -4.14
C GLY A 23 -20.14 -13.86 -4.84
N THR A 24 -19.75 -14.09 -6.09
CA THR A 24 -20.20 -15.22 -6.92
C THR A 24 -19.54 -16.54 -6.53
N THR A 25 -19.98 -17.65 -7.14
CA THR A 25 -19.55 -19.02 -6.80
C THR A 25 -18.04 -19.25 -6.97
N GLY A 26 -17.37 -18.53 -7.88
CA GLY A 26 -15.92 -18.65 -8.11
C GLY A 26 -15.03 -18.05 -7.01
N ARG A 27 -15.60 -17.46 -5.95
CA ARG A 27 -14.83 -16.80 -4.89
C ARG A 27 -13.83 -17.72 -4.17
N TYR A 28 -14.16 -19.00 -4.01
CA TYR A 28 -13.27 -19.96 -3.32
C TYR A 28 -12.05 -20.31 -4.18
N ASP A 29 -12.22 -20.42 -5.49
CA ASP A 29 -11.11 -20.66 -6.41
C ASP A 29 -10.17 -19.44 -6.46
N VAL A 30 -10.72 -18.22 -6.47
CA VAL A 30 -9.91 -17.00 -6.37
C VAL A 30 -9.17 -16.94 -5.04
N ALA A 31 -9.82 -17.26 -3.92
CA ALA A 31 -9.17 -17.30 -2.62
C ALA A 31 -8.02 -18.34 -2.57
N ALA A 32 -8.22 -19.52 -3.16
CA ALA A 32 -7.18 -20.53 -3.28
C ALA A 32 -5.98 -20.03 -4.12
N ARG A 33 -6.24 -19.33 -5.23
CA ARG A 33 -5.18 -18.71 -6.06
C ARG A 33 -4.40 -17.64 -5.32
N ILE A 34 -5.07 -16.80 -4.52
CA ILE A 34 -4.40 -15.82 -3.65
C ILE A 34 -3.50 -16.54 -2.65
N GLY A 35 -4.02 -17.58 -1.99
CA GLY A 35 -3.25 -18.38 -1.05
C GLY A 35 -1.99 -18.98 -1.69
N GLN A 36 -2.13 -19.55 -2.88
CA GLN A 36 -1.00 -20.10 -3.64
C GLN A 36 0.04 -19.03 -3.98
N ALA A 37 -0.39 -17.86 -4.46
CA ALA A 37 0.53 -16.76 -4.79
C ALA A 37 1.28 -16.24 -3.55
N CYS A 38 0.61 -16.17 -2.40
CA CYS A 38 1.26 -15.85 -1.12
C CYS A 38 2.30 -16.89 -0.71
N CYS A 39 2.04 -18.19 -0.93
CA CYS A 39 2.99 -19.26 -0.60
C CYS A 39 4.19 -19.31 -1.55
N ASP A 40 3.96 -19.10 -2.85
CA ASP A 40 4.99 -19.28 -3.87
C ASP A 40 5.87 -18.04 -4.05
N SER A 41 5.23 -16.86 -4.21
CA SER A 41 5.92 -15.60 -4.51
C SER A 41 5.97 -14.65 -3.32
N GLY A 42 5.04 -14.76 -2.37
CA GLY A 42 4.86 -13.80 -1.28
C GLY A 42 4.16 -12.50 -1.69
N PHE A 43 3.88 -12.30 -2.98
CA PHE A 43 3.20 -11.13 -3.54
C PHE A 43 2.54 -11.46 -4.89
N PHE A 44 1.58 -10.63 -5.30
CA PHE A 44 0.81 -10.75 -6.55
C PHE A 44 0.16 -9.42 -6.92
N TYR A 45 -0.23 -9.27 -8.18
CA TYR A 45 -1.11 -8.18 -8.63
C TYR A 45 -2.57 -8.62 -8.61
N VAL A 46 -3.49 -7.68 -8.41
CA VAL A 46 -4.93 -7.89 -8.55
C VAL A 46 -5.50 -7.05 -9.70
N ILE A 47 -6.50 -7.60 -10.38
CA ILE A 47 -7.31 -6.87 -11.37
C ILE A 47 -8.80 -7.06 -11.06
N ASN A 48 -9.64 -6.21 -11.65
CA ASN A 48 -11.09 -6.21 -11.44
C ASN A 48 -11.50 -6.06 -9.96
N HIS A 49 -10.73 -5.25 -9.20
CA HIS A 49 -10.99 -4.94 -7.79
C HIS A 49 -12.11 -3.91 -7.57
N GLY A 50 -12.59 -3.24 -8.63
CA GLY A 50 -13.71 -2.30 -8.57
C GLY A 50 -13.37 -0.93 -7.98
N VAL A 51 -12.08 -0.59 -7.81
CA VAL A 51 -11.68 0.77 -7.44
C VAL A 51 -11.62 1.60 -8.71
N ASP A 52 -12.37 2.70 -8.71
CA ASP A 52 -12.49 3.63 -9.83
C ASP A 52 -11.12 4.19 -10.26
N GLU A 53 -10.82 4.17 -11.57
CA GLU A 53 -9.56 4.68 -12.13
C GLU A 53 -9.40 6.19 -11.95
N ASP A 54 -10.50 6.95 -11.98
CA ASP A 54 -10.49 8.39 -11.73
C ASP A 54 -10.18 8.68 -10.26
N LEU A 55 -10.61 7.81 -9.35
CA LEU A 55 -10.23 7.92 -7.93
C LEU A 55 -8.72 7.66 -7.76
N GLN A 56 -8.17 6.65 -8.43
CA GLN A 56 -6.74 6.34 -8.37
C GLN A 56 -5.90 7.51 -8.91
N ARG A 57 -6.27 8.05 -10.07
CA ARG A 57 -5.57 9.20 -10.68
C ARG A 57 -5.65 10.45 -9.79
N ARG A 58 -6.82 10.77 -9.26
CA ARG A 58 -6.95 11.89 -8.31
C ARG A 58 -6.12 11.69 -7.05
N LEU A 59 -6.04 10.47 -6.52
CA LEU A 59 -5.20 10.15 -5.36
C LEU A 59 -3.72 10.44 -5.66
N GLU A 60 -3.23 10.03 -6.83
CA GLU A 60 -1.86 10.32 -7.25
C GLU A 60 -1.61 11.83 -7.39
N GLU A 61 -2.51 12.55 -8.07
CA GLU A 61 -2.42 14.00 -8.26
C GLU A 61 -2.36 14.76 -6.93
N VAL A 62 -3.27 14.48 -5.99
CA VAL A 62 -3.29 15.18 -4.69
C VAL A 62 -2.12 14.76 -3.80
N SER A 63 -1.64 13.53 -3.91
CA SER A 63 -0.42 13.07 -3.22
C SER A 63 0.80 13.86 -3.68
N GLN A 64 1.01 13.99 -5.00
CA GLN A 64 2.10 14.79 -5.56
C GLN A 64 2.01 16.26 -5.13
N GLN A 65 0.80 16.84 -5.15
CA GLN A 65 0.58 18.21 -4.68
C GLN A 65 0.90 18.39 -3.20
N PHE A 66 0.56 17.41 -2.35
CA PHE A 66 0.90 17.45 -0.93
C PHE A 66 2.41 17.40 -0.70
N PHE A 67 3.11 16.44 -1.31
CA PHE A 67 4.55 16.27 -1.08
C PHE A 67 5.42 17.38 -1.69
N ALA A 68 4.90 18.10 -2.69
CA ALA A 68 5.53 19.29 -3.26
C ALA A 68 5.47 20.54 -2.37
N GLN A 69 4.68 20.53 -1.30
CA GLN A 69 4.63 21.63 -0.32
C GLN A 69 5.94 21.71 0.46
N ASP A 70 6.20 22.89 1.04
CA ASP A 70 7.34 23.08 1.92
C ASP A 70 7.20 22.25 3.21
N LEU A 71 8.34 22.05 3.89
CA LEU A 71 8.39 21.19 5.07
C LEU A 71 7.55 21.74 6.23
N GLU A 72 7.46 23.05 6.41
CA GLU A 72 6.72 23.66 7.51
C GLU A 72 5.23 23.36 7.37
N THR A 73 4.68 23.55 6.15
CA THR A 73 3.29 23.21 5.84
C THR A 73 3.00 21.72 6.06
N LYS A 74 3.88 20.82 5.61
CA LYS A 74 3.69 19.37 5.83
C LYS A 74 3.73 18.99 7.33
N LEU A 75 4.53 19.68 8.13
CA LEU A 75 4.66 19.45 9.58
C LEU A 75 3.46 19.98 10.39
N GLU A 76 2.52 20.72 9.80
CA GLU A 76 1.28 21.10 10.49
C GLU A 76 0.50 19.87 10.98
N ILE A 77 0.58 18.77 10.24
CA ILE A 77 -0.01 17.47 10.58
C ILE A 77 1.04 16.44 11.03
N ASP A 78 2.10 16.87 11.73
CA ASP A 78 3.18 16.00 12.22
C ASP A 78 2.65 14.75 12.95
N MET A 79 3.05 13.57 12.48
CA MET A 79 2.70 12.27 13.02
C MET A 79 3.05 12.12 14.50
N ALA A 80 4.11 12.78 14.98
CA ALA A 80 4.49 12.79 16.39
C ALA A 80 3.40 13.42 17.29
N ARG A 81 2.53 14.26 16.72
CA ARG A 81 1.36 14.87 17.40
C ARG A 81 0.10 14.03 17.30
N GLY A 82 0.10 12.95 16.50
CA GLY A 82 -1.03 12.05 16.29
C GLY A 82 -1.36 11.11 17.46
N GLY A 83 -0.57 11.14 18.54
CA GLY A 83 -0.79 10.34 19.74
C GLY A 83 -0.91 8.84 19.45
N ARG A 84 -1.92 8.19 20.06
CA ARG A 84 -2.16 6.74 19.88
C ARG A 84 -2.60 6.37 18.46
N ALA A 85 -3.10 7.34 17.68
CA ALA A 85 -3.55 7.06 16.32
C ALA A 85 -2.36 6.89 15.36
N TRP A 86 -1.20 7.49 15.69
CA TRP A 86 0.02 7.46 14.86
C TRP A 86 -0.25 7.86 13.39
N ARG A 87 -1.08 8.89 13.22
CA ARG A 87 -1.47 9.48 11.94
C ARG A 87 -0.83 10.84 11.77
N GLY A 88 -0.54 11.20 10.53
CA GLY A 88 0.10 12.45 10.16
C GLY A 88 1.28 12.25 9.22
N TYR A 89 1.95 13.35 8.89
CA TYR A 89 3.15 13.40 8.08
C TYR A 89 4.40 13.03 8.89
N PHE A 90 5.33 12.33 8.24
CA PHE A 90 6.69 12.12 8.75
C PHE A 90 7.74 12.47 7.67
N PRO A 91 8.84 13.12 8.05
CA PRO A 91 9.89 13.51 7.11
C PRO A 91 10.77 12.32 6.72
N VAL A 92 11.63 12.54 5.73
CA VAL A 92 12.72 11.61 5.38
C VAL A 92 13.56 11.28 6.62
N GLY A 93 13.78 10.00 6.87
CA GLY A 93 14.46 9.49 8.06
C GLY A 93 13.64 9.53 9.35
N GLY A 94 12.35 9.92 9.28
CA GLY A 94 11.42 9.92 10.41
C GLY A 94 10.98 8.52 10.85
N GLU A 95 11.16 7.51 10.01
CA GLU A 95 10.93 6.10 10.32
C GLU A 95 12.22 5.29 10.25
N LEU A 96 12.29 4.22 11.05
CA LEU A 96 13.43 3.32 11.14
C LEU A 96 13.03 1.89 10.75
N THR A 97 13.69 1.33 9.73
CA THR A 97 13.60 -0.10 9.42
C THR A 97 14.89 -0.80 9.87
N SER A 98 14.75 -1.79 10.76
CA SER A 98 15.91 -2.48 11.38
C SER A 98 16.93 -1.52 12.01
N GLY A 99 16.44 -0.41 12.59
CA GLY A 99 17.26 0.61 13.23
C GLY A 99 17.95 1.60 12.28
N LYS A 100 17.68 1.53 10.97
CA LYS A 100 18.24 2.45 9.97
C LYS A 100 17.17 3.43 9.47
N PRO A 101 17.48 4.73 9.32
CA PRO A 101 16.53 5.69 8.76
C PRO A 101 16.10 5.36 7.35
N ASP A 102 14.79 5.36 7.11
CA ASP A 102 14.21 5.15 5.79
C ASP A 102 14.39 6.39 4.90
N LEU A 103 14.75 6.18 3.64
CA LEU A 103 14.88 7.25 2.64
C LEU A 103 13.55 7.58 1.96
N LYS A 104 12.51 7.81 2.78
CA LYS A 104 11.17 8.20 2.34
C LYS A 104 10.55 9.16 3.33
N GLU A 105 9.78 10.11 2.82
CA GLU A 105 8.75 10.79 3.58
C GLU A 105 7.40 10.10 3.37
N GLY A 106 6.42 10.40 4.20
CA GLY A 106 5.10 9.82 4.04
C GLY A 106 4.04 10.41 4.94
N ILE A 107 2.81 9.96 4.73
CA ILE A 107 1.64 10.37 5.50
C ILE A 107 0.84 9.12 5.85
N TYR A 108 0.50 8.97 7.14
CA TYR A 108 -0.47 7.98 7.58
C TYR A 108 -1.80 8.64 7.89
N PHE A 109 -2.86 8.11 7.28
CA PHE A 109 -4.24 8.47 7.57
C PHE A 109 -5.05 7.20 7.83
N GLY A 110 -6.25 7.34 8.37
CA GLY A 110 -7.12 6.21 8.65
C GLY A 110 -8.57 6.66 8.77
N ALA A 111 -9.46 5.75 9.19
CA ALA A 111 -10.88 6.05 9.26
C ALA A 111 -11.17 7.29 10.14
N GLU A 112 -11.98 8.20 9.61
CA GLU A 112 -12.59 9.30 10.37
C GLU A 112 -13.57 8.71 11.38
N LEU A 113 -13.37 9.02 12.65
CA LEU A 113 -14.27 8.60 13.72
C LEU A 113 -15.19 9.76 14.06
N LYS A 114 -16.48 9.49 14.25
CA LYS A 114 -17.38 10.48 14.82
C LYS A 114 -16.86 10.81 16.23
N ASN A 115 -16.74 12.09 16.56
CA ASN A 115 -16.41 12.51 17.92
C ASN A 115 -17.45 11.91 18.88
N VAL A 116 -17.05 10.89 19.62
CA VAL A 116 -17.82 10.40 20.76
C VAL A 116 -17.41 11.31 21.92
N LEU A 117 -18.16 12.38 22.11
CA LEU A 117 -18.10 13.22 23.31
C LEU A 117 -18.61 12.43 24.53
#